data_AF-A0A815PPI5-F1
#
_entry.id   AF-A0A815PPI5-F1
#
_cell.length_a   1.000
_cell.length_b   1.000
_cell.length_c   1.000
_cell.angle_alpha   90.00
_cell.angle_beta   90.00
_cell.angle_gamma   90.00
#
_symmetry.space_group_name_H-M   'P 1'
#
loop_
_entity.id
_entity.type
_entity.pdbx_description
1 polymer ?
#
loop_
_entity_poly.entity_id
_entity_poly.type
_entity_poly.pdbx_seq_one_letter_code
_entity_poly.pdbx_strand_id
1 'polypeptide(L)'
;MNKELLIYIGSQLSHVRIYPLFDMCHYLVTALQVRDDIQQYQAATQNFTRRHPLSCWISTIILCFSGSILTNFLLGESLLKDFIHHQHLLLATVCWYCVFYFPFDSMNYLLRFIPFRLIIGIGKEIQRTKKIYDGVRLTSILYPDSYIIVVIIGAIRGCGESIMSSVDRFIRGVWLPSQHEFLFPS
;
A
#
# COMPACT_ATOMS: atom_id res chain seq x y z
N MET A 1 -6.24 -32.26 9.16
CA MET A 1 -5.08 -31.36 9.10
C MET A 1 -4.36 -31.43 10.45
N ASN A 2 -3.12 -31.92 10.48
CA ASN A 2 -2.37 -32.16 11.73
C ASN A 2 -1.94 -30.83 12.37
N LYS A 3 -2.17 -30.65 13.68
CA LYS A 3 -1.86 -29.41 14.42
C LYS A 3 -0.38 -29.02 14.31
N GLU A 4 0.51 -30.01 14.36
CA GLU A 4 1.96 -29.80 14.24
C GLU A 4 2.36 -29.24 12.87
N LEU A 5 1.72 -29.72 11.80
CA LEU A 5 1.94 -29.20 10.45
C LEU A 5 1.51 -27.74 10.33
N LEU A 6 0.39 -27.36 10.96
CA LEU A 6 -0.09 -25.98 10.97
C LEU A 6 0.89 -25.04 11.69
N ILE A 7 1.38 -25.46 12.86
CA ILE A 7 2.36 -24.69 13.65
C ILE A 7 3.67 -24.55 12.86
N TYR A 8 4.11 -25.62 12.20
CA TYR A 8 5.30 -25.61 11.36
C TYR A 8 5.14 -24.61 10.19
N ILE A 9 4.04 -24.69 9.45
CA ILE A 9 3.77 -23.77 8.33
C ILE A 9 3.69 -22.32 8.82
N GLY A 10 3.01 -22.07 9.95
CA GLY A 10 2.90 -20.73 10.52
C GLY A 10 4.26 -20.14 10.92
N SER A 11 5.12 -20.95 11.53
CA SER A 11 6.50 -20.56 11.86
C SER A 11 7.29 -20.20 10.59
N GLN A 12 7.25 -21.05 9.56
CA GLN A 12 7.92 -20.75 8.29
C GLN A 12 7.39 -19.46 7.67
N LEU A 13 6.07 -19.25 7.65
CA LEU A 13 5.43 -18.06 7.09
C LEU A 13 5.87 -16.77 7.82
N SER A 14 6.03 -16.83 9.14
CA SER A 14 6.47 -15.67 9.93
C SER A 14 7.89 -15.18 9.60
N HIS A 15 8.73 -16.08 9.07
CA HIS A 15 10.12 -15.82 8.71
C HIS A 15 10.34 -15.55 7.21
N VAL A 16 9.26 -15.54 6.41
CA VAL A 16 9.36 -15.23 4.98
C VAL A 16 9.88 -13.81 4.77
N ARG A 17 10.90 -13.69 3.91
CA ARG A 17 11.43 -12.38 3.51
C ARG A 17 10.41 -11.67 2.64
N ILE A 18 9.92 -10.53 3.11
CA ILE A 18 8.94 -9.70 2.39
C ILE A 18 9.60 -8.99 1.20
N TYR A 19 10.75 -8.36 1.45
CA TYR A 19 11.53 -7.72 0.40
C TYR A 19 12.30 -8.77 -0.43
N PRO A 20 12.33 -8.66 -1.77
CA PRO A 20 11.67 -7.65 -2.61
C PRO A 20 10.30 -8.07 -3.18
N LEU A 21 9.96 -9.36 -3.17
CA LEU A 21 8.86 -9.90 -3.98
C LEU A 21 7.47 -9.48 -3.49
N PHE A 22 7.21 -9.56 -2.19
CA PHE A 22 5.91 -9.22 -1.61
C PHE A 22 5.69 -7.71 -1.59
N ASP A 23 6.75 -6.93 -1.38
CA ASP A 23 6.70 -5.47 -1.53
C ASP A 23 6.41 -5.05 -2.96
N MET A 24 7.02 -5.71 -3.96
CA MET A 24 6.70 -5.49 -5.36
C MET A 24 5.22 -5.78 -5.65
N CYS A 25 4.65 -6.86 -5.09
CA CYS A 25 3.23 -7.16 -5.24
C CYS A 25 2.35 -6.02 -4.70
N HIS A 26 2.64 -5.54 -3.50
CA HIS A 26 1.94 -4.40 -2.89
C HIS A 26 2.05 -3.14 -3.78
N TYR A 27 3.26 -2.77 -4.19
CA TYR A 27 3.48 -1.56 -5.00
C TYR A 27 2.82 -1.63 -6.39
N LEU A 28 2.83 -2.79 -7.04
CA LEU A 28 2.17 -2.97 -8.34
C LEU A 28 0.65 -2.85 -8.22
N VAL A 29 0.04 -3.43 -7.19
CA VAL A 29 -1.41 -3.33 -6.95
C VAL A 29 -1.80 -1.90 -6.60
N THR A 30 -1.06 -1.24 -5.71
CA THR A 30 -1.34 0.16 -5.34
C THR A 30 -1.17 1.10 -6.54
N ALA A 31 -0.12 0.93 -7.35
CA ALA A 31 0.04 1.72 -8.58
C ALA A 31 -1.09 1.47 -9.59
N LEU A 32 -1.57 0.22 -9.73
CA LEU A 32 -2.72 -0.09 -10.57
C LEU A 32 -4.00 0.55 -10.04
N GLN A 33 -4.22 0.54 -8.72
CA GLN A 33 -5.36 1.20 -8.09
C GLN A 33 -5.35 2.72 -8.35
N VAL A 34 -4.20 3.38 -8.19
CA VAL A 34 -4.04 4.81 -8.51
C VAL A 34 -4.35 5.08 -9.97
N ARG A 35 -3.88 4.20 -10.86
CA ARG A 35 -4.16 4.32 -12.29
C ARG A 35 -5.64 4.19 -12.61
N ASP A 36 -6.33 3.22 -12.02
CA ASP A 36 -7.78 3.01 -12.17
C ASP A 36 -8.55 4.24 -11.67
N ASP A 37 -8.19 4.77 -10.50
CA ASP A 37 -8.80 5.98 -9.91
C ASP A 37 -8.64 7.21 -10.83
N ILE A 38 -7.44 7.40 -11.40
CA ILE A 38 -7.17 8.48 -12.38
C ILE A 38 -8.03 8.30 -13.63
N GLN A 39 -8.13 7.07 -14.16
CA GLN A 39 -8.93 6.78 -15.35
C GLN A 39 -10.42 7.03 -15.10
N GLN A 40 -10.92 6.71 -13.91
CA GLN A 40 -12.33 6.89 -13.55
C GLN A 40 -12.70 8.37 -13.35
N TYR A 41 -11.89 9.13 -12.59
CA TYR A 41 -12.27 10.47 -12.14
C TYR A 41 -11.64 11.61 -12.94
N GLN A 42 -10.58 11.34 -13.72
CA GLN A 42 -9.89 12.35 -14.52
C GLN A 42 -9.92 12.03 -16.02
N ALA A 43 -10.89 11.23 -16.49
CA ALA A 43 -11.10 10.90 -17.91
C ALA A 43 -11.18 12.15 -18.83
N ALA A 44 -11.65 13.28 -18.31
CA ALA A 44 -11.72 14.55 -19.03
C ALA A 44 -10.35 15.23 -19.24
N THR A 45 -9.35 14.90 -18.41
CA THR A 45 -7.99 15.45 -18.52
C THR A 45 -7.15 14.51 -19.37
N GLN A 46 -7.12 14.76 -20.69
CA GLN A 46 -6.30 14.00 -21.64
C GLN A 46 -4.86 13.85 -21.10
N ASN A 47 -4.48 12.62 -20.76
CA ASN A 47 -3.15 12.19 -20.34
C ASN A 47 -2.59 12.88 -19.08
N PHE A 48 -3.34 12.94 -17.97
CA PHE A 48 -2.87 13.45 -16.67
C PHE A 48 -1.47 12.94 -16.28
N THR A 49 -1.22 11.64 -16.42
CA THR A 49 0.03 10.99 -16.03
C THR A 49 1.24 11.55 -16.81
N ARG A 50 1.05 11.90 -18.09
CA ARG A 50 2.12 12.48 -18.93
C ARG A 50 2.32 13.97 -18.72
N ARG A 51 1.25 14.70 -18.37
CA ARG A 51 1.32 16.15 -18.09
C ARG A 51 1.86 16.44 -16.68
N HIS A 52 1.54 15.58 -15.72
CA HIS A 52 1.88 15.74 -14.31
C HIS A 52 2.52 14.46 -13.73
N PRO A 53 3.67 13.99 -14.27
CA PRO A 53 4.29 12.74 -13.83
C PRO A 53 4.72 12.78 -12.37
N LEU A 54 5.19 13.93 -11.87
CA LEU A 54 5.57 14.09 -10.46
C LEU A 54 4.37 14.02 -9.51
N SER A 55 3.24 14.63 -9.87
CA SER A 55 2.01 14.53 -9.06
C SER A 55 1.54 13.08 -9.00
N CYS A 56 1.53 12.37 -10.14
CA CYS A 56 1.18 10.95 -10.20
C CYS A 56 2.16 10.07 -9.40
N TRP A 57 3.46 10.35 -9.45
CA TRP A 57 4.46 9.65 -8.65
C TRP A 57 4.24 9.88 -7.15
N ILE A 58 4.13 11.14 -6.70
CA ILE A 58 3.90 11.48 -5.28
C ILE A 58 2.64 10.79 -4.75
N SER A 59 1.55 10.89 -5.52
CA SER A 59 0.27 10.22 -5.25
C SER A 59 0.45 8.71 -5.02
N THR A 60 1.14 8.03 -5.94
CA THR A 60 1.41 6.59 -5.83
C THR A 60 2.29 6.25 -4.63
N ILE A 61 3.36 7.00 -4.41
CA ILE A 61 4.30 6.75 -3.30
C ILE A 61 3.62 6.96 -1.95
N ILE A 62 2.83 8.03 -1.77
CA ILE A 62 2.09 8.27 -0.52
C ILE A 62 1.15 7.11 -0.20
N LEU A 63 0.46 6.55 -1.21
CA LEU A 63 -0.38 5.39 -0.99
C LEU A 63 0.41 4.11 -0.68
N CYS A 64 1.53 3.88 -1.37
CA CYS A 64 2.42 2.73 -1.12
C CYS A 64 2.91 2.68 0.33
N PHE A 65 3.19 3.84 0.94
CA PHE A 65 3.70 3.98 2.31
C PHE A 65 2.65 4.49 3.32
N SER A 66 1.39 4.58 2.92
CA SER A 66 0.28 5.16 3.70
C SER A 66 0.16 4.62 5.13
N GLY A 67 0.21 3.30 5.30
CA GLY A 67 0.13 2.66 6.62
C GLY A 67 1.27 3.07 7.55
N SER A 68 2.49 3.24 7.04
CA SER A 68 3.60 3.75 7.85
C SER A 68 3.47 5.25 8.12
N ILE A 69 3.13 6.06 7.12
CA ILE A 69 2.94 7.52 7.27
C ILE A 69 1.88 7.81 8.35
N LEU A 70 0.73 7.15 8.29
CA LEU A 70 -0.34 7.31 9.29
C LEU A 70 0.07 6.81 10.68
N THR A 71 0.83 5.72 10.74
CA THR A 71 1.35 5.24 12.03
C THR A 71 2.33 6.24 12.63
N ASN A 72 3.27 6.76 11.84
CA ASN A 72 4.25 7.74 12.30
C ASN A 72 3.54 9.03 12.74
N PHE A 73 2.51 9.46 12.01
CA PHE A 73 1.66 10.59 12.39
C PHE A 73 1.03 10.40 13.77
N LEU A 74 0.43 9.24 14.03
CA LEU A 74 -0.23 8.96 15.31
C LEU A 74 0.74 8.75 16.47
N LEU A 75 1.93 8.22 16.20
CA LEU A 75 2.97 8.03 17.20
C LEU A 75 3.82 9.30 17.44
N GLY A 76 3.57 10.38 16.69
CA GLY A 76 4.35 11.62 16.78
C GLY A 76 5.77 11.50 16.23
N GLU A 77 6.04 10.51 15.38
CA GLU A 77 7.32 10.35 14.69
C GLU A 77 7.36 11.13 13.38
N SER A 78 8.54 11.26 12.77
CA SER A 78 8.67 11.89 11.45
C SER A 78 7.89 11.13 10.38
N LEU A 79 7.00 11.82 9.67
CA LEU A 79 6.25 11.26 8.54
C LEU A 79 7.16 10.75 7.42
N LEU A 80 8.36 11.31 7.32
CA LEU A 80 9.32 10.99 6.26
C LEU A 80 10.29 9.85 6.64
N LYS A 81 10.11 9.24 7.82
CA LYS A 81 11.01 8.18 8.33
C LYS A 81 11.19 7.04 7.33
N ASP A 82 10.12 6.63 6.65
CA ASP A 82 10.17 5.53 5.67
C ASP A 82 10.95 5.88 4.39
N PHE A 83 11.08 7.16 4.03
CA PHE A 83 11.78 7.59 2.82
C PHE A 83 13.31 7.51 2.94
N ILE A 84 13.83 7.32 4.15
CA ILE A 84 15.26 7.07 4.39
C ILE A 84 15.67 5.71 3.79
N HIS A 85 14.73 4.77 3.69
CA HIS A 85 14.98 3.47 3.07
C HIS A 85 14.93 3.53 1.54
N HIS A 86 16.03 3.99 0.93
CA HIS A 86 16.15 4.20 -0.51
C HIS A 86 15.80 2.97 -1.38
N GLN A 87 16.03 1.74 -0.87
CA GLN A 87 15.70 0.51 -1.60
C GLN A 87 14.19 0.35 -1.84
N HIS A 88 13.38 0.59 -0.82
CA HIS A 88 11.92 0.50 -0.93
C HIS A 88 11.35 1.62 -1.81
N LEU A 89 11.87 2.84 -1.64
CA LEU A 89 11.47 3.97 -2.48
C LEU A 89 11.80 3.75 -3.96
N LEU A 90 12.98 3.21 -4.25
CA LEU A 90 13.40 2.87 -5.61
C LEU A 90 12.53 1.75 -6.19
N LEU A 91 12.28 0.68 -5.43
CA LEU A 91 11.41 -0.42 -5.88
C LEU A 91 9.99 0.07 -6.19
N ALA A 92 9.41 0.90 -5.30
CA ALA A 92 8.09 1.50 -5.52
C ALA A 92 8.07 2.40 -6.77
N THR A 93 9.13 3.18 -7.00
CA THR A 93 9.28 4.04 -8.17
C THR A 93 9.39 3.23 -9.47
N VAL A 94 10.13 2.12 -9.45
CA VAL A 94 10.20 1.19 -10.59
C VAL A 94 8.83 0.57 -10.88
N CYS A 95 8.11 0.12 -9.85
CA CYS A 95 6.76 -0.44 -9.99
C CYS A 95 5.79 0.59 -10.57
N TRP A 96 5.82 1.82 -10.07
CA TRP A 96 5.06 2.95 -10.62
C TRP A 96 5.39 3.14 -12.11
N TYR A 97 6.67 3.24 -12.47
CA TYR A 97 7.07 3.45 -13.85
C TYR A 97 6.58 2.31 -14.77
N CYS A 98 6.71 1.06 -14.33
CA CYS A 98 6.23 -0.11 -15.05
C CYS A 98 4.70 -0.08 -15.24
N VAL A 99 3.92 0.35 -14.24
CA VAL A 99 2.46 0.41 -14.38
C VAL A 99 2.01 1.54 -15.30
N PHE A 100 2.71 2.68 -15.33
CA PHE A 100 2.25 3.86 -16.08
C PHE A 100 2.86 4.04 -17.48
N TYR A 101 4.09 3.60 -17.71
CA TYR A 101 4.87 3.95 -18.91
C TYR A 101 5.50 2.77 -19.63
N PHE A 102 5.30 1.53 -19.16
CA PHE A 102 5.85 0.35 -19.84
C PHE A 102 5.31 0.24 -21.29
N PRO A 103 6.16 -0.10 -22.27
CA PRO A 103 5.77 -0.11 -23.68
C PRO A 103 4.56 -1.02 -23.91
N PHE A 104 3.70 -0.61 -24.85
CA PHE A 104 2.45 -1.32 -25.22
C PHE A 104 1.51 -1.60 -24.05
N ASP A 105 1.69 -0.91 -22.93
CA ASP A 105 0.88 -1.10 -21.72
C ASP A 105 0.87 -2.55 -21.19
N SER A 106 1.90 -3.34 -21.54
CA SER A 106 1.90 -4.79 -21.30
C SER A 106 1.83 -5.15 -19.81
N MET A 107 2.45 -4.33 -18.95
CA MET A 107 2.40 -4.55 -17.51
C MET A 107 0.97 -4.42 -16.95
N ASN A 108 0.21 -3.43 -17.41
CA ASN A 108 -1.20 -3.24 -17.01
C ASN A 108 -2.08 -4.39 -17.50
N TYR A 109 -1.90 -4.84 -18.75
CA TYR A 109 -2.60 -6.02 -19.26
C TYR A 109 -2.28 -7.28 -18.44
N LEU A 110 -1.01 -7.49 -18.09
CA LEU A 110 -0.57 -8.61 -17.27
C LEU A 110 -1.20 -8.55 -15.87
N LEU A 111 -1.16 -7.39 -15.20
CA LEU A 111 -1.74 -7.20 -13.86
C LEU A 111 -3.26 -7.39 -13.81
N ARG A 112 -3.97 -7.18 -14.93
CA ARG A 112 -5.41 -7.43 -15.04
C ARG A 112 -5.75 -8.87 -15.41
N PHE A 113 -4.78 -9.65 -15.88
CA PHE A 113 -4.98 -11.06 -16.16
C PHE A 113 -5.28 -11.82 -14.86
N ILE A 114 -6.47 -12.43 -14.79
CA ILE A 114 -7.04 -13.00 -13.56
C ILE A 114 -6.07 -13.89 -12.76
N PRO A 115 -5.39 -14.90 -13.33
CA PRO A 115 -4.53 -15.77 -12.54
C PRO A 115 -3.32 -15.02 -11.98
N PHE A 116 -2.78 -14.05 -12.72
CA PHE A 116 -1.67 -13.23 -12.25
C PHE A 116 -2.12 -12.24 -11.17
N ARG A 117 -3.28 -11.60 -11.37
CA ARG A 117 -3.92 -10.73 -10.38
C ARG A 117 -4.16 -11.45 -9.05
N LEU A 118 -4.58 -12.72 -9.10
CA LEU A 118 -4.81 -13.52 -7.91
C LEU A 118 -3.51 -13.80 -7.14
N ILE A 119 -2.45 -14.20 -7.84
CA ILE A 119 -1.13 -14.45 -7.22
C ILE A 119 -0.59 -13.20 -6.54
N ILE A 120 -0.65 -12.05 -7.23
CA ILE A 120 -0.19 -10.77 -6.67
C ILE A 120 -1.08 -10.33 -5.52
N GLY A 121 -2.39 -10.53 -5.61
CA GLY A 121 -3.33 -10.27 -4.51
C GLY A 121 -2.96 -11.03 -3.24
N ILE A 122 -2.67 -12.34 -3.36
CA ILE A 122 -2.18 -13.16 -2.24
C ILE A 122 -0.88 -12.59 -1.69
N GLY A 123 0.06 -12.20 -2.55
CA GLY A 123 1.31 -11.57 -2.15
C GLY A 123 1.10 -10.28 -1.35
N LYS A 124 0.17 -9.41 -1.81
CA LYS A 124 -0.22 -8.18 -1.10
C LYS A 124 -0.79 -8.49 0.29
N GLU A 125 -1.65 -9.50 0.43
CA GLU A 125 -2.25 -9.85 1.73
C GLU A 125 -1.23 -10.44 2.72
N ILE A 126 -0.27 -11.23 2.25
CA ILE A 126 0.85 -11.73 3.08
C ILE A 126 1.66 -10.54 3.61
N GLN A 127 1.95 -9.57 2.74
CA GLN A 127 2.66 -8.35 3.13
C GLN A 127 1.88 -7.49 4.12
N ARG A 128 0.57 -7.32 3.90
CA ARG A 128 -0.34 -6.62 4.81
C ARG A 128 -0.31 -7.24 6.21
N THR A 129 -0.40 -8.56 6.28
CA THR A 129 -0.36 -9.29 7.56
C THR A 129 0.94 -9.01 8.31
N LYS A 130 2.08 -8.99 7.61
CA LYS A 130 3.37 -8.66 8.23
C LYS A 130 3.43 -7.21 8.73
N LYS A 131 2.91 -6.24 7.96
CA LYS A 131 2.83 -4.83 8.37
C LYS A 131 2.00 -4.63 9.64
N ILE A 132 0.86 -5.32 9.74
CA ILE A 132 0.00 -5.28 10.93
C ILE A 132 0.75 -5.84 12.13
N TYR A 133 1.37 -7.02 11.98
CA TYR A 133 2.16 -7.64 13.04
C TYR A 133 3.31 -6.73 13.51
N ASP A 134 4.07 -6.16 12.59
CA ASP A 134 5.20 -5.28 12.93
C ASP A 134 4.73 -3.98 13.61
N GLY A 135 3.58 -3.42 13.19
CA GLY A 135 2.96 -2.27 13.83
C GLY A 135 2.50 -2.56 15.26
N VAL A 136 1.81 -3.68 15.46
CA VAL A 136 1.37 -4.16 16.78
C VAL A 136 2.57 -4.39 17.69
N ARG A 137 3.60 -5.09 17.20
CA ARG A 137 4.82 -5.39 17.95
C ARG A 137 5.59 -4.13 18.35
N LEU A 138 5.75 -3.17 17.42
CA LEU A 138 6.40 -1.90 17.71
C LEU A 138 5.64 -1.13 18.79
N THR A 139 4.33 -1.03 18.63
CA THR A 139 3.48 -0.26 19.55
C THR A 139 3.38 -0.93 20.92
N SER A 140 3.36 -2.25 21.00
CA SER A 140 3.34 -2.97 22.29
C SER A 140 4.64 -2.82 23.07
N ILE A 141 5.77 -2.59 22.40
CA ILE A 141 7.05 -2.30 23.06
C ILE A 141 7.07 -0.85 23.55
N LEU A 142 6.51 0.08 22.77
CA LEU A 142 6.49 1.51 23.11
C LEU A 142 5.46 1.84 24.19
N TYR A 143 4.29 1.19 24.16
CA TYR A 143 3.17 1.42 25.07
C TYR A 143 2.59 0.07 25.57
N PRO A 144 3.27 -0.63 26.49
CA PRO A 144 2.90 -1.99 26.90
C PRO A 144 1.50 -2.10 27.53
N ASP A 145 1.08 -1.09 28.30
CA ASP A 145 -0.21 -1.12 29.00
C ASP A 145 -1.38 -0.54 28.16
N SER A 146 -1.09 0.05 27.00
CA SER A 146 -2.09 0.77 26.19
C SER A 146 -2.60 -0.08 25.02
N TYR A 147 -3.35 -1.15 25.34
CA TYR A 147 -3.87 -2.08 24.34
C TYR A 147 -4.71 -1.44 23.24
N ILE A 148 -5.47 -0.39 23.56
CA ILE A 148 -6.29 0.34 22.57
C ILE A 148 -5.40 0.95 21.48
N ILE A 149 -4.28 1.57 21.86
CA ILE A 149 -3.35 2.19 20.90
C ILE A 149 -2.73 1.10 20.01
N VAL A 150 -2.34 -0.03 20.60
CA VAL A 150 -1.78 -1.18 19.87
C VAL A 150 -2.75 -1.68 18.80
N VAL A 151 -4.03 -1.83 19.13
CA VAL A 151 -5.06 -2.26 18.17
C VAL A 151 -5.28 -1.22 17.07
N ILE A 152 -5.35 0.08 17.43
CA ILE A 152 -5.54 1.17 16.46
C ILE A 152 -4.37 1.21 15.46
N ILE A 153 -3.12 1.16 15.94
CA ILE A 153 -1.95 1.16 15.06
C ILE A 153 -1.92 -0.09 14.17
N GLY A 154 -2.26 -1.26 14.72
CA GLY A 154 -2.40 -2.49 13.94
C GLY A 154 -3.41 -2.34 12.80
N ALA A 155 -4.60 -1.82 13.09
CA ALA A 155 -5.64 -1.55 12.10
C ALA A 155 -5.14 -0.59 11.01
N ILE A 156 -4.53 0.53 11.41
CA ILE A 156 -4.03 1.56 10.49
C ILE A 156 -2.90 1.06 9.58
N ARG A 157 -2.02 0.20 10.09
CA ARG A 157 -0.99 -0.47 9.26
C ARG A 157 -1.63 -1.37 8.19
N GLY A 158 -2.82 -1.92 8.45
CA GLY A 158 -3.57 -2.74 7.51
C GLY A 158 -4.42 -1.94 6.50
N CYS A 159 -5.14 -0.92 6.96
CA CYS A 159 -6.13 -0.15 6.19
C CYS A 159 -5.66 1.26 5.78
N GLY A 160 -4.42 1.64 6.04
CA GLY A 160 -3.93 3.00 5.80
C GLY A 160 -4.07 3.49 4.36
N GLU A 161 -4.04 2.58 3.38
CA GLU A 161 -4.22 2.88 1.95
C GLU A 161 -5.61 3.47 1.67
N SER A 162 -6.65 2.86 2.23
CA SER A 162 -8.04 3.32 2.13
C SER A 162 -8.23 4.70 2.75
N ILE A 163 -7.69 4.94 3.95
CA ILE A 163 -7.77 6.24 4.62
C ILE A 163 -7.04 7.32 3.81
N MET A 164 -5.83 6.99 3.33
CA MET A 164 -4.99 7.93 2.59
C MET A 164 -5.48 8.19 1.15
N SER A 165 -6.40 7.36 0.61
CA SER A 165 -6.98 7.54 -0.72
C SER A 165 -7.67 8.91 -0.89
N SER A 166 -8.28 9.43 0.18
CA SER A 166 -8.90 10.76 0.16
C SER A 166 -7.86 11.88 0.00
N VAL A 167 -6.74 11.78 0.73
CA VAL A 167 -5.61 12.74 0.65
C VAL A 167 -4.93 12.64 -0.72
N ASP A 168 -4.75 11.42 -1.21
CA ASP A 168 -4.20 11.14 -2.52
C ASP A 168 -5.04 11.75 -3.67
N ARG A 169 -6.37 11.61 -3.62
CA ARG A 169 -7.29 12.28 -4.56
C ARG A 169 -7.14 13.79 -4.51
N PHE A 170 -7.03 14.36 -3.30
CA PHE A 170 -6.80 15.79 -3.11
C PHE A 170 -5.47 16.26 -3.75
N ILE A 171 -4.38 15.50 -3.62
CA ILE A 171 -3.08 15.80 -4.26
C ILE A 171 -3.20 15.86 -5.80
N ARG A 172 -4.08 15.04 -6.38
CA ARG A 172 -4.37 15.04 -7.82
C ARG A 172 -5.36 16.13 -8.24
N GLY A 173 -5.86 16.94 -7.31
CA GLY A 173 -6.84 17.99 -7.58
C GLY A 173 -8.27 17.46 -7.73
N VAL A 174 -8.57 16.26 -7.23
CA VAL A 174 -9.91 15.66 -7.24
C VAL A 174 -10.45 15.64 -5.82
N TRP A 175 -11.65 16.20 -5.62
CA TRP A 175 -12.34 16.14 -4.33
C TRP A 175 -13.69 15.46 -4.50
N LEU A 176 -13.86 14.32 -3.82
CA LEU A 176 -15.08 13.50 -3.83
C LEU A 176 -15.60 13.37 -2.39
N PRO A 177 -16.41 14.34 -1.91
CA PRO A 177 -16.81 14.40 -0.50
C PRO A 177 -17.76 13.27 -0.08
N SER A 178 -18.35 12.55 -1.02
CA SER A 178 -19.29 11.46 -0.78
C SER A 178 -18.64 10.07 -0.63
N GLN A 179 -17.31 9.96 -0.81
CA GLN A 179 -16.60 8.68 -0.77
C GLN A 179 -15.47 8.69 0.25
N HIS A 180 -15.83 8.67 1.53
CA HIS A 180 -14.88 8.48 2.64
C HIS A 180 -15.00 7.07 3.20
N GLU A 181 -13.87 6.40 3.45
CA GLU A 181 -13.88 5.03 3.98
C GLU A 181 -14.54 4.91 5.37
N PHE A 182 -14.49 5.99 6.16
CA PHE A 182 -15.20 6.04 7.43
C PHE A 182 -16.73 6.05 7.27
N LEU A 183 -17.23 6.56 6.14
CA LEU A 183 -18.65 6.62 5.83
C LEU A 183 -19.11 5.35 5.09
N PHE A 184 -18.25 4.79 4.23
CA PHE A 184 -18.49 3.57 3.45
C PHE A 184 -17.24 2.67 3.47
N PRO A 185 -17.14 1.72 4.41
CA PRO A 185 -16.01 0.79 4.45
C PRO A 185 -16.04 -0.17 3.25
N SER A 186 -14.85 -0.42 2.68
CA SER A 186 -14.61 -1.32 1.53
C SER A 186 -14.63 -2.81 1.89
#